data_AF-W5SIL2-F1
#
_entry.id   AF-W5SIL2-F1
#
_cell.length_a   1.000
_cell.length_b   1.000
_cell.length_c   1.000
_cell.angle_alpha   90.00
_cell.angle_beta   90.00
_cell.angle_gamma   90.00
#
_symmetry.space_group_name_H-M   'P 1'
#
loop_
_entity.id
_entity.type
_entity.pdbx_description
1 polymer ?
#
loop_
_entity_poly.entity_id
_entity_poly.type
_entity_poly.pdbx_seq_one_letter_code
_entity_poly.pdbx_strand_id
1 'polypeptide(L)'
;MKTQLTILMIFLTISSSIATTIDPEALNRVLNKQHSQKSSYPSNIFGIGFGIGNPITNIIINFPYVDIDFGYGGFNGLHPNNFIPYIVLGTDIVFKEEVYHNTTLSGGLGIGIDLSQVKPNEQDASNVTQQNNNEQNKQDEFSLTSSNNRLGFTIRLPIILEYGFLKNVFIGFKAITTIGATMIFNPTSMEGIRFGFFGFGFIKIYI
;
A
#
# COMPACT_ATOMS: atom_id res chain seq x y z
N MET A 1 15.40 -8.78 -20.85
CA MET A 1 14.21 -9.36 -21.51
C MET A 1 14.00 -10.85 -21.22
N LYS A 2 15.02 -11.72 -21.23
CA LYS A 2 14.82 -13.16 -20.95
C LYS A 2 14.37 -13.49 -19.52
N THR A 3 14.86 -12.76 -18.51
CA THR A 3 14.59 -13.04 -17.09
C THR A 3 13.18 -12.66 -16.61
N GLN A 4 12.58 -11.59 -17.16
CA GLN A 4 11.19 -11.23 -16.83
C GLN A 4 10.17 -12.18 -17.47
N LEU A 5 10.49 -12.73 -18.65
CA LEU A 5 9.68 -13.75 -19.31
C LEU A 5 9.65 -15.06 -18.50
N THR A 6 10.77 -15.42 -17.86
CA THR A 6 10.85 -16.60 -17.00
C THR A 6 9.99 -16.46 -15.75
N ILE A 7 9.95 -15.27 -15.13
CA ILE A 7 9.15 -15.04 -13.91
C ILE A 7 7.65 -15.06 -14.22
N LEU A 8 7.23 -14.49 -15.36
CA LEU A 8 5.84 -14.56 -15.83
C LEU A 8 5.42 -16.00 -16.12
N MET A 9 6.29 -16.81 -16.76
CA MET A 9 6.02 -18.24 -16.98
C MET A 9 5.87 -19.02 -15.67
N ILE A 10 6.70 -18.75 -14.66
CA ILE A 10 6.62 -19.44 -13.37
C ILE A 10 5.28 -19.13 -12.67
N PHE A 11 4.80 -17.89 -12.72
CA PHE A 11 3.50 -17.52 -12.14
C PHE A 11 2.30 -18.16 -12.86
N LEU A 12 2.37 -18.32 -14.18
CA LEU A 12 1.33 -18.99 -14.97
C LEU A 12 1.28 -20.51 -14.75
N THR A 13 2.39 -21.14 -14.34
CA THR A 13 2.42 -22.59 -14.08
C THR A 13 1.76 -23.03 -12.77
N ILE A 14 1.44 -22.10 -11.86
CA ILE A 14 0.81 -22.41 -10.57
C ILE A 14 -0.72 -22.51 -10.70
N SER A 15 -1.32 -21.99 -11.78
CA SER A 15 -2.74 -22.13 -12.10
C SER A 15 -2.99 -23.32 -13.02
N SER A 16 -2.85 -24.54 -12.51
CA SER A 16 -3.20 -25.76 -13.23
C SER A 16 -4.72 -25.97 -13.26
N SER A 17 -5.40 -25.30 -14.18
CA SER A 17 -6.61 -25.80 -14.86
C SER A 17 -7.01 -24.87 -16.00
N ILE A 18 -7.19 -25.46 -17.19
CA ILE A 18 -7.45 -24.84 -18.50
C ILE A 18 -6.16 -24.45 -19.25
N ALA A 19 -5.47 -25.47 -19.75
CA ALA A 19 -4.54 -25.31 -20.85
C ALA A 19 -5.34 -25.12 -22.15
N THR A 20 -5.76 -23.89 -22.44
CA THR A 20 -6.02 -23.49 -23.83
C THR A 20 -4.68 -23.20 -24.48
N THR A 21 -4.39 -23.88 -25.60
CA THR A 21 -3.22 -23.60 -26.45
C THR A 21 -3.15 -22.11 -26.73
N ILE A 22 -2.17 -21.42 -26.14
CA ILE A 22 -1.97 -19.99 -26.37
C ILE A 22 -1.47 -19.86 -27.80
N ASP A 23 -2.33 -19.32 -28.67
CA ASP A 23 -1.96 -19.00 -30.05
C ASP A 23 -0.85 -17.92 -30.02
N PRO A 24 0.37 -18.24 -30.47
CA PRO A 24 1.49 -17.29 -30.47
C PRO A 24 1.19 -16.05 -31.31
N GLU A 25 0.34 -16.17 -32.34
CA GLU A 25 -0.02 -15.07 -33.22
C GLU A 25 -1.05 -14.15 -32.56
N ALA A 26 -2.05 -14.72 -31.88
CA ALA A 26 -2.95 -13.95 -31.02
C ALA A 26 -2.20 -13.26 -29.88
N LEU A 27 -1.26 -13.94 -29.23
CA LEU A 27 -0.42 -13.36 -28.17
C LEU A 27 0.46 -12.23 -28.72
N ASN A 28 1.13 -12.42 -29.86
CA ASN A 28 1.92 -11.37 -30.50
C ASN A 28 1.04 -10.20 -30.97
N ARG A 29 -0.19 -10.45 -31.41
CA ARG A 29 -1.14 -9.40 -31.78
C ARG A 29 -1.58 -8.58 -30.57
N VAL A 30 -1.83 -9.22 -29.43
CA VAL A 30 -2.14 -8.54 -28.16
C VAL A 30 -0.93 -7.73 -27.66
N LEU A 31 0.26 -8.33 -27.65
CA LEU A 31 1.51 -7.67 -27.26
C LEU A 31 1.84 -6.47 -28.17
N ASN A 32 1.73 -6.62 -29.48
CA ASN A 32 1.99 -5.54 -30.43
C ASN A 32 0.91 -4.45 -30.39
N LYS A 33 -0.34 -4.79 -30.05
CA LYS A 33 -1.41 -3.81 -29.87
C LYS A 33 -1.20 -2.98 -28.59
N GLN A 34 -0.74 -3.58 -27.49
CA GLN A 34 -0.31 -2.85 -26.30
C GLN A 34 0.94 -1.99 -26.56
N HIS A 35 1.87 -2.45 -27.41
CA HIS A 35 3.04 -1.67 -27.81
C HIS A 35 2.70 -0.47 -28.73
N SER A 36 1.59 -0.57 -29.49
CA SER A 36 1.16 0.44 -30.46
C SER A 36 0.15 1.44 -29.92
N GLN A 37 -0.41 1.20 -28.73
CA GLN A 37 -1.15 2.24 -28.00
C GLN A 37 -0.14 3.27 -27.50
N LYS A 38 -0.03 4.34 -28.27
CA LYS A 38 0.65 5.59 -27.92
C LYS A 38 -0.03 6.16 -26.68
N SER A 39 0.31 5.62 -25.51
CA SER A 39 -0.25 6.07 -24.24
C SER A 39 0.11 7.53 -24.07
N SER A 40 -0.89 8.37 -23.75
CA SER A 40 -0.63 9.76 -23.37
C SER A 40 0.08 9.85 -22.01
N TYR A 41 0.23 8.71 -21.32
CA TYR A 41 0.90 8.59 -20.05
C TYR A 41 2.41 8.42 -20.24
N PRO A 42 3.23 9.32 -19.70
CA PRO A 42 4.67 9.16 -19.77
C PRO A 42 5.11 8.08 -18.78
N SER A 43 5.30 6.85 -19.26
CA SER A 43 5.70 5.69 -18.47
C SER A 43 7.12 5.76 -17.87
N ASN A 44 7.91 6.78 -18.24
CA ASN A 44 9.33 6.92 -17.89
C ASN A 44 9.65 8.17 -17.05
N ILE A 45 8.67 8.76 -16.37
CA ILE A 45 8.84 10.03 -15.68
C ILE A 45 8.82 9.87 -14.15
N PHE A 46 9.66 10.66 -13.47
CA PHE A 46 9.67 10.80 -12.02
C PHE A 46 8.42 11.57 -11.56
N GLY A 47 7.77 11.12 -10.50
CA GLY A 47 6.63 11.82 -9.93
C GLY A 47 6.71 11.96 -8.42
N ILE A 48 6.11 13.04 -7.91
CA ILE A 48 5.87 13.21 -6.47
C ILE A 48 4.41 13.53 -6.24
N GLY A 49 3.81 12.92 -5.22
CA GLY A 49 2.42 13.14 -4.86
C GLY A 49 2.19 13.21 -3.37
N PHE A 50 1.08 13.82 -3.01
CA PHE A 50 0.60 13.97 -1.64
C PHE A 50 -0.83 13.45 -1.56
N GLY A 51 -1.14 12.69 -0.52
CA GLY A 51 -2.42 12.06 -0.35
C GLY A 51 -2.95 12.11 1.08
N ILE A 52 -4.26 11.91 1.19
CA ILE A 52 -4.99 11.86 2.46
C ILE A 52 -5.88 10.61 2.52
N GLY A 53 -5.94 9.98 3.68
CA GLY A 53 -6.76 8.78 3.88
C GLY A 53 -6.39 7.99 5.12
N ASN A 54 -6.09 6.70 4.93
CA ASN A 54 -5.52 5.83 5.97
C ASN A 54 -4.26 5.16 5.41
N PRO A 55 -3.04 5.56 5.83
CA PRO A 55 -2.70 6.59 6.82
C PRO A 55 -3.20 8.01 6.49
N ILE A 56 -3.30 8.90 7.48
CA ILE A 56 -3.93 10.23 7.37
C ILE A 56 -3.27 11.10 6.32
N THR A 57 -1.94 11.15 6.31
CA THR A 57 -1.15 11.85 5.31
C THR A 57 -0.20 10.89 4.64
N ASN A 58 -0.08 10.98 3.31
CA ASN A 58 0.81 10.13 2.51
C ASN A 58 1.63 10.97 1.55
N ILE A 59 2.88 10.57 1.34
CA ILE A 59 3.76 11.07 0.29
C ILE A 59 4.06 9.90 -0.63
N ILE A 60 3.93 10.09 -1.94
CA ILE A 60 4.21 9.08 -2.96
C ILE A 60 5.35 9.60 -3.82
N ILE A 61 6.38 8.80 -4.00
CA ILE A 61 7.46 9.06 -4.95
C ILE A 61 7.37 7.96 -6.01
N ASN A 62 7.16 8.35 -7.26
CA ASN A 62 7.09 7.42 -8.38
C ASN A 62 8.37 7.51 -9.22
N PHE A 63 8.93 6.35 -9.52
CA PHE A 63 9.89 6.09 -10.58
C PHE A 63 9.21 5.19 -11.63
N PRO A 64 9.81 5.00 -12.82
CA PRO A 64 9.30 4.04 -13.79
C PRO A 64 9.11 2.66 -13.13
N TYR A 65 7.87 2.18 -13.13
CA TYR A 65 7.43 0.91 -12.52
C TYR A 65 7.59 0.77 -11.00
N VAL A 66 8.03 1.81 -10.28
CA VAL A 66 8.26 1.73 -8.84
C VAL A 66 7.56 2.89 -8.13
N ASP A 67 6.77 2.57 -7.11
CA ASP A 67 6.18 3.53 -6.19
C ASP A 67 6.83 3.37 -4.81
N ILE A 68 7.19 4.47 -4.18
CA ILE A 68 7.61 4.53 -2.77
C ILE A 68 6.56 5.35 -2.03
N ASP A 69 5.97 4.78 -0.99
CA ASP A 69 4.98 5.45 -0.16
C ASP A 69 5.52 5.69 1.25
N PHE A 70 5.29 6.89 1.77
CA PHE A 70 5.47 7.23 3.18
C PHE A 70 4.14 7.73 3.75
N GLY A 71 3.59 7.01 4.72
CA GLY A 71 2.34 7.34 5.38
C GLY A 71 2.54 7.67 6.85
N TYR A 72 1.77 8.64 7.36
CA TYR A 72 1.76 9.02 8.77
C TYR A 72 0.33 9.22 9.30
N GLY A 73 0.12 8.73 10.51
CA GLY A 73 -1.11 8.86 11.29
C GLY A 73 -2.19 7.86 10.89
N GLY A 74 -2.99 7.42 11.85
CA GLY A 74 -4.14 6.54 11.60
C GLY A 74 -5.25 6.78 12.63
N PHE A 75 -6.42 6.22 12.36
CA PHE A 75 -7.52 6.21 13.32
C PHE A 75 -7.88 4.76 13.64
N ASN A 76 -8.11 4.45 14.93
CA ASN A 76 -8.77 3.19 15.29
C ASN A 76 -10.28 3.43 15.38
N GLY A 77 -11.03 2.90 14.41
CA GLY A 77 -12.44 3.24 14.25
C GLY A 77 -12.68 4.70 13.85
N LEU A 78 -13.91 5.03 13.46
CA LEU A 78 -14.32 6.39 13.06
C LEU A 78 -14.59 7.30 14.27
N HIS A 79 -13.69 7.31 15.26
CA HIS A 79 -13.80 8.16 16.44
C HIS A 79 -12.80 9.35 16.37
N PRO A 80 -13.26 10.61 16.47
CA PRO A 80 -12.43 11.81 16.28
C PRO A 80 -11.20 11.91 17.20
N ASN A 81 -11.28 11.35 18.41
CA ASN A 81 -10.23 11.43 19.42
C ASN A 81 -9.36 10.16 19.49
N ASN A 82 -9.37 9.33 18.43
CA ASN A 82 -8.66 8.06 18.42
C ASN A 82 -7.50 8.02 17.42
N PHE A 83 -6.84 9.17 17.23
CA PHE A 83 -5.60 9.23 16.48
C PHE A 83 -4.58 8.29 17.12
N ILE A 84 -4.06 7.37 16.30
CA ILE A 84 -2.93 6.54 16.66
C ILE A 84 -1.79 6.95 15.75
N PRO A 85 -0.66 7.39 16.32
CA PRO A 85 0.52 7.62 15.54
C PRO A 85 0.97 6.30 14.90
N TYR A 86 1.00 6.32 13.58
CA TYR A 86 1.21 5.16 12.74
C TYR A 86 2.08 5.58 11.58
N ILE A 87 3.23 4.95 11.40
CA ILE A 87 4.14 5.22 10.29
C ILE A 87 4.11 4.02 9.37
N VAL A 88 3.95 4.27 8.08
CA VAL A 88 4.07 3.25 7.04
C VAL A 88 5.12 3.71 6.04
N LEU A 89 6.03 2.81 5.70
CA LEU A 89 6.94 2.97 4.58
C LEU A 89 6.75 1.76 3.67
N GLY A 90 6.67 1.94 2.37
CA GLY A 90 6.67 0.81 1.47
C GLY A 90 7.15 1.14 0.07
N THR A 91 7.60 0.10 -0.62
CA THR A 91 8.09 0.15 -1.98
C THR A 91 7.34 -0.90 -2.79
N ASP A 92 6.73 -0.47 -3.88
CA ASP A 92 5.89 -1.28 -4.73
C ASP A 92 6.43 -1.30 -6.16
N ILE A 93 6.45 -2.46 -6.78
CA ILE A 93 6.58 -2.60 -8.23
C ILE A 93 5.17 -2.56 -8.81
N VAL A 94 4.92 -1.60 -9.70
CA VAL A 94 3.60 -1.31 -10.26
C VAL A 94 3.60 -1.42 -11.78
N PHE A 95 2.60 -2.12 -12.31
CA PHE A 95 2.33 -2.24 -13.73
C PHE A 95 1.12 -1.37 -14.05
N LYS A 96 1.26 -0.51 -15.05
CA LYS A 96 0.28 0.52 -15.41
C LYS A 96 -0.38 0.16 -16.74
N GLU A 97 -1.71 0.26 -16.81
CA GLU A 97 -2.49 0.09 -18.03
C GLU A 97 -3.50 1.23 -18.17
N GLU A 98 -3.54 1.85 -19.35
CA GLU A 98 -4.52 2.89 -19.65
C GLU A 98 -5.87 2.23 -19.97
N VAL A 99 -6.84 2.36 -19.06
CA VAL A 99 -8.16 1.72 -19.16
C VAL A 99 -9.19 2.58 -19.87
N TYR A 100 -9.00 3.91 -19.82
CA TYR A 100 -9.84 4.88 -20.51
C TYR A 100 -9.03 6.16 -20.72
N HIS A 101 -9.52 7.08 -21.56
CA HIS A 101 -8.84 8.34 -21.87
C HIS A 101 -8.30 9.03 -20.60
N ASN A 102 -6.98 9.21 -20.53
CA ASN A 102 -6.25 9.81 -19.40
C ASN A 102 -6.45 9.09 -18.05
N THR A 103 -6.99 7.87 -18.06
CA THR A 103 -7.29 7.08 -16.86
C THR A 103 -6.44 5.82 -16.88
N THR A 104 -5.61 5.66 -15.87
CA THR A 104 -4.68 4.55 -15.73
C THR A 104 -5.09 3.72 -14.52
N LEU A 105 -5.27 2.41 -14.75
CA LEU A 105 -5.36 1.43 -13.68
C LEU A 105 -3.98 0.77 -13.53
N SER A 106 -3.49 0.69 -12.31
CA SER A 106 -2.24 0.03 -11.99
C SER A 106 -2.44 -1.03 -10.93
N GLY A 107 -1.72 -2.13 -11.06
CA GLY A 107 -1.64 -3.19 -10.06
C GLY A 107 -0.19 -3.53 -9.79
N GLY A 108 0.11 -4.04 -8.60
CA GLY A 108 1.49 -4.30 -8.23
C GLY A 108 1.70 -5.26 -7.08
N LEU A 109 2.96 -5.43 -6.73
CA LEU A 109 3.43 -6.15 -5.56
C LEU A 109 4.55 -5.33 -4.91
N GLY A 110 4.54 -5.27 -3.58
CA GLY A 110 5.53 -4.51 -2.84
C GLY A 110 5.87 -5.13 -1.51
N ILE A 111 6.76 -4.43 -0.81
CA ILE A 111 7.14 -4.71 0.57
C ILE A 111 7.01 -3.44 1.39
N GLY A 112 6.71 -3.58 2.67
CA GLY A 112 6.53 -2.46 3.56
C GLY A 112 6.97 -2.73 4.98
N ILE A 113 7.15 -1.65 5.69
CA ILE A 113 7.37 -1.60 7.12
C ILE A 113 6.30 -0.71 7.71
N ASP A 114 5.65 -1.19 8.77
CA ASP A 114 4.74 -0.37 9.55
C ASP A 114 5.16 -0.29 11.02
N LEU A 115 5.01 0.88 11.61
CA LEU A 115 5.31 1.14 13.00
C LEU A 115 4.04 1.70 13.66
N SER A 116 3.47 0.95 14.60
CA SER A 116 2.27 1.32 15.34
C SER A 116 2.51 1.22 16.84
N GLN A 117 1.72 1.90 17.66
CA GLN A 117 1.65 1.58 19.08
C GLN A 117 0.70 0.41 19.32
N VAL A 118 1.14 -0.53 20.16
CA VAL A 118 0.27 -1.54 20.78
C VAL A 118 -0.48 -0.82 21.89
N LYS A 119 -1.81 -0.73 21.77
CA LYS A 119 -2.62 -0.25 22.88
C LYS A 119 -2.70 -1.34 23.96
N PRO A 120 -2.46 -1.01 25.24
CA PRO A 120 -2.80 -1.92 26.33
C PRO A 120 -4.34 -2.11 26.36
N ASN A 121 -4.75 -3.37 26.24
CA ASN A 121 -6.09 -3.96 26.39
C ASN A 121 -7.21 -3.55 25.39
N GLU A 122 -7.39 -4.37 24.35
CA GLU A 122 -8.72 -4.68 23.76
C GLU A 122 -9.33 -5.98 24.36
N GLN A 123 -8.77 -6.52 25.45
CA GLN A 123 -9.27 -7.72 26.13
C GLN A 123 -10.30 -7.44 27.26
N ASP A 124 -10.58 -6.17 27.60
CA ASP A 124 -11.52 -5.80 28.68
C ASP A 124 -12.78 -5.05 28.20
N ALA A 125 -13.10 -5.07 26.90
CA ALA A 125 -14.35 -4.47 26.40
C ALA A 125 -15.61 -5.31 26.71
N SER A 126 -15.45 -6.51 27.28
CA SER A 126 -16.55 -7.39 27.68
C SER A 126 -16.87 -7.37 29.18
N ASN A 127 -16.07 -6.70 30.02
CA ASN A 127 -16.32 -6.60 31.46
C ASN A 127 -16.30 -5.13 31.92
N VAL A 128 -17.38 -4.41 31.65
CA VAL A 128 -17.67 -3.15 32.33
C VAL A 128 -18.00 -3.46 33.79
N THR A 129 -16.98 -3.51 34.64
CA THR A 129 -17.16 -3.20 36.07
C THR A 129 -16.45 -1.88 36.33
N GLN A 130 -17.25 -0.87 36.65
CA GLN A 130 -16.78 0.42 37.13
C GLN A 130 -15.89 0.21 38.35
N GLN A 131 -14.60 0.49 38.21
CA GLN A 131 -13.76 0.76 39.36
C GLN A 131 -12.94 2.01 39.08
N ASN A 132 -13.36 3.09 39.74
CA ASN A 132 -12.59 4.31 39.93
C ASN A 132 -11.17 3.95 40.34
N ASN A 133 -10.18 4.55 39.69
CA ASN A 133 -9.04 5.14 40.39
C ASN A 133 -8.38 6.23 39.53
N ASN A 134 -8.17 7.36 40.19
CA ASN A 134 -7.49 8.54 39.69
C ASN A 134 -6.00 8.25 39.47
N GLU A 135 -5.60 7.88 38.26
CA GLU A 135 -4.22 8.05 37.81
C GLU A 135 -4.21 8.60 36.38
N GLN A 136 -3.98 9.91 36.31
CA GLN A 136 -3.45 10.68 35.19
C GLN A 136 -3.67 10.11 33.77
N ASN A 137 -4.71 10.63 33.12
CA ASN A 137 -4.76 10.83 31.68
C ASN A 137 -3.51 11.58 31.20
N LYS A 138 -2.44 10.85 30.86
CA LYS A 138 -1.48 11.27 29.86
C LYS A 138 -1.54 10.24 28.75
N GLN A 139 -2.17 10.63 27.65
CA GLN A 139 -1.94 9.98 26.37
C GLN A 139 -0.42 10.03 26.17
N ASP A 140 0.25 8.89 26.27
CA ASP A 140 1.68 8.83 26.00
C ASP A 140 1.90 9.39 24.59
N GLU A 141 2.60 10.52 24.50
CA GLU A 141 3.02 11.08 23.22
C GLU A 141 3.76 9.99 22.44
N PHE A 142 3.59 9.98 21.11
CA PHE A 142 4.30 9.02 20.27
C PHE A 142 5.79 9.14 20.46
N SER A 143 6.35 8.22 21.23
CA SER A 143 7.79 8.06 21.32
C SER A 143 8.22 6.85 20.51
N LEU A 144 9.15 7.08 19.58
CA LEU A 144 9.93 6.02 18.93
C LEU A 144 10.62 5.09 19.95
N THR A 145 10.84 5.58 21.18
CA THR A 145 11.46 4.84 22.29
C THR A 145 10.45 4.20 23.25
N SER A 146 9.15 4.30 22.99
CA SER A 146 8.12 3.67 23.82
C SER A 146 8.27 2.14 23.81
N SER A 147 8.12 1.53 24.98
CA SER A 147 8.22 0.08 25.17
C SER A 147 7.04 -0.68 24.58
N ASN A 148 6.02 -0.02 24.02
CA ASN A 148 4.83 -0.67 23.47
C ASN A 148 4.70 -0.45 21.95
N ASN A 149 5.80 -0.23 21.24
CA ASN A 149 5.78 -0.09 19.80
C ASN A 149 5.75 -1.47 19.11
N ARG A 150 5.03 -1.56 18.00
CA ARG A 150 4.94 -2.72 17.11
C ARG A 150 5.58 -2.36 15.78
N LEU A 151 6.47 -3.23 15.31
CA LEU A 151 7.05 -3.20 13.97
C LEU A 151 6.47 -4.33 13.13
N GLY A 152 5.84 -3.99 12.01
CA GLY A 152 5.38 -4.92 10.99
C GLY A 152 6.30 -4.92 9.77
N PHE A 153 6.59 -6.11 9.24
CA PHE A 153 7.16 -6.30 7.91
C PHE A 153 6.11 -6.95 7.03
N THR A 154 5.72 -6.26 5.96
CA THR A 154 4.55 -6.61 5.16
C THR A 154 4.90 -6.83 3.70
N ILE A 155 4.20 -7.78 3.09
CA ILE A 155 4.02 -7.85 1.64
C ILE A 155 2.80 -7.00 1.32
N ARG A 156 2.87 -6.23 0.23
CA ARG A 156 1.88 -5.24 -0.18
C ARG A 156 1.32 -5.61 -1.55
N LEU A 157 0.01 -5.45 -1.74
CA LEU A 157 -0.66 -5.58 -3.03
C LEU A 157 -1.40 -4.28 -3.33
N PRO A 158 -0.74 -3.30 -3.99
CA PRO A 158 -1.36 -2.06 -4.38
C PRO A 158 -2.25 -2.21 -5.63
N ILE A 159 -3.36 -1.49 -5.61
CA ILE A 159 -4.19 -1.15 -6.77
C ILE A 159 -4.30 0.37 -6.81
N ILE A 160 -4.03 0.97 -7.96
CA ILE A 160 -3.96 2.42 -8.15
C ILE A 160 -4.83 2.81 -9.32
N LEU A 161 -5.73 3.77 -9.12
CA LEU A 161 -6.46 4.42 -10.19
C LEU A 161 -5.98 5.86 -10.29
N GLU A 162 -5.48 6.26 -11.45
CA GLU A 162 -4.98 7.62 -11.72
C GLU A 162 -5.75 8.25 -12.88
N TYR A 163 -6.08 9.53 -12.76
CA TYR A 163 -6.68 10.34 -13.80
C TYR A 163 -5.81 11.58 -14.08
N GLY A 164 -5.41 11.76 -15.33
CA GLY A 164 -4.67 12.92 -15.82
C GLY A 164 -5.58 14.13 -15.96
N PHE A 165 -5.58 14.99 -14.93
CA PHE A 165 -6.35 16.22 -14.88
C PHE A 165 -5.72 17.33 -15.74
N LEU A 166 -4.38 17.45 -15.68
CA LEU A 166 -3.57 18.34 -16.53
C LEU A 166 -2.40 17.52 -17.11
N LYS A 167 -1.67 18.09 -18.07
CA LYS A 167 -0.54 17.43 -18.76
C LYS A 167 0.45 16.74 -17.80
N ASN A 168 0.69 17.34 -16.63
CA ASN A 168 1.64 16.85 -15.64
C ASN A 168 1.00 16.61 -14.26
N VAL A 169 -0.32 16.84 -14.10
CA VAL A 169 -1.00 16.74 -12.79
C VAL A 169 -2.07 15.66 -12.86
N PHE A 170 -1.97 14.72 -11.93
CA PHE A 170 -2.80 13.54 -11.85
C PHE A 170 -3.45 13.50 -10.49
N ILE A 171 -4.72 13.11 -10.46
CA ILE A 171 -5.45 12.81 -9.23
C ILE A 171 -5.76 11.33 -9.22
N GLY A 172 -5.80 10.71 -8.05
CA GLY A 172 -5.99 9.28 -8.01
C GLY A 172 -6.36 8.74 -6.64
N PHE A 173 -6.56 7.44 -6.61
CA PHE A 173 -6.81 6.66 -5.42
C PHE A 173 -5.88 5.45 -5.42
N LYS A 174 -5.25 5.17 -4.27
CA LYS A 174 -4.42 4.00 -4.06
C LYS A 174 -5.00 3.20 -2.91
N ALA A 175 -5.26 1.92 -3.16
CA ALA A 175 -5.66 0.93 -2.18
C ALA A 175 -4.54 -0.11 -2.05
N ILE A 176 -4.13 -0.43 -0.83
CA ILE A 176 -3.06 -1.39 -0.58
C ILE A 176 -3.56 -2.37 0.46
N THR A 177 -3.63 -3.66 0.10
CA THR A 177 -3.76 -4.72 1.08
C THR A 177 -2.36 -5.16 1.52
N THR A 178 -2.21 -5.47 2.80
CA THR A 178 -0.94 -5.94 3.35
C THR A 178 -1.12 -7.20 4.17
N ILE A 179 -0.13 -8.07 4.12
CA ILE A 179 0.00 -9.24 4.99
C ILE A 179 1.44 -9.34 5.44
N GLY A 180 1.67 -9.49 6.75
CA GLY A 180 3.03 -9.40 7.26
C GLY A 180 3.22 -9.90 8.68
N ALA A 181 4.45 -10.25 9.00
CA ALA A 181 4.84 -10.58 10.36
C ALA A 181 4.99 -9.30 11.19
N THR A 182 4.52 -9.34 12.43
CA THR A 182 4.58 -8.23 13.38
C THR A 182 5.32 -8.66 14.63
N MET A 183 6.10 -7.75 15.19
CA MET A 183 6.78 -7.91 16.47
C MET A 183 6.50 -6.72 17.36
N ILE A 184 6.46 -6.95 18.66
CA ILE A 184 6.35 -5.91 19.69
C ILE A 184 7.76 -5.69 20.24
N PHE A 185 8.15 -4.43 20.45
CA PHE A 185 9.39 -4.10 21.15
C PHE A 185 9.18 -4.24 22.67
N ASN A 186 10.17 -4.73 23.41
CA ASN A 186 10.25 -4.69 24.88
C ASN A 186 9.09 -5.33 25.68
N PRO A 187 9.10 -6.66 25.90
CA PRO A 187 10.09 -7.62 25.41
C PRO A 187 9.87 -7.93 23.92
N THR A 188 10.96 -8.15 23.17
CA THR A 188 10.86 -8.50 21.75
C THR A 188 10.12 -9.83 21.60
N SER A 189 8.86 -9.78 21.18
CA SER A 189 8.03 -10.96 20.96
C SER A 189 7.36 -10.90 19.59
N MET A 190 7.36 -12.03 18.89
CA MET A 190 6.61 -12.17 17.65
C MET A 190 5.12 -12.25 17.98
N GLU A 191 4.35 -11.28 17.49
CA GLU A 191 2.90 -11.24 17.69
C GLU A 191 2.17 -12.12 16.69
N GLY A 192 2.77 -12.31 15.51
CA GLY A 192 2.26 -13.19 14.46
C GLY A 192 2.03 -12.46 13.15
N ILE A 193 1.15 -13.01 12.32
CA ILE A 193 0.81 -12.46 11.01
C ILE A 193 -0.39 -11.53 11.14
N ARG A 194 -0.30 -10.33 10.57
CA ARG A 194 -1.38 -9.35 10.54
C ARG A 194 -1.77 -9.01 9.11
N PHE A 195 -3.07 -8.84 8.90
CA PHE A 195 -3.63 -8.27 7.68
C PHE A 195 -3.92 -6.78 7.88
N GLY A 196 -3.58 -5.97 6.89
CA GLY A 196 -3.83 -4.54 6.87
C GLY A 196 -4.48 -4.09 5.56
N PHE A 197 -5.20 -2.98 5.63
CA PHE A 197 -5.75 -2.31 4.47
C PHE A 197 -5.52 -0.80 4.59
N PHE A 198 -4.86 -0.24 3.58
CA PHE A 198 -4.59 1.19 3.47
C PHE A 198 -5.28 1.72 2.22
N GLY A 199 -5.78 2.94 2.31
CA GLY A 199 -6.52 3.57 1.23
C GLY A 199 -6.41 5.08 1.34
N PHE A 200 -5.98 5.73 0.27
CA PHE A 200 -5.87 7.19 0.24
C PHE A 200 -6.09 7.75 -1.15
N GLY A 201 -6.73 8.91 -1.20
CA GLY A 201 -6.78 9.76 -2.39
C GLY A 201 -5.51 10.61 -2.46
N PHE A 202 -5.03 10.91 -3.67
CA PHE A 202 -3.81 11.70 -3.84
C PHE A 202 -3.88 12.61 -5.07
N ILE A 203 -3.01 13.63 -5.03
CA ILE A 203 -2.61 14.42 -6.19
C ILE A 203 -1.12 14.18 -6.44
N LYS A 204 -0.73 13.98 -7.70
CA LYS A 204 0.62 13.64 -8.14
C LYS A 204 1.03 14.53 -9.30
N ILE A 205 2.28 14.96 -9.28
CA ILE A 205 2.90 15.75 -10.35
C ILE A 205 4.03 14.92 -10.95
N TYR A 206 4.03 14.77 -12.27
CA TYR A 206 5.11 14.13 -13.04
C TYR A 206 6.03 15.20 -13.63
N ILE A 207 7.35 14.99 -13.49
CA ILE A 207 8.43 15.93 -13.86
C ILE A 207 9.23 15.41 -15.05
#